data_AF-A0A956STQ3-F1
#
_entry.id   AF-A0A956STQ3-F1
#
_cell.length_a   1.000
_cell.length_b   1.000
_cell.length_c   1.000
_cell.angle_alpha   90.00
_cell.angle_beta   90.00
_cell.angle_gamma   90.00
#
_symmetry.space_group_name_H-M   'P 1'
#
loop_
_entity.id
_entity.type
_entity.pdbx_description
1 polymer ?
#
loop_
_entity_poly.entity_id
_entity_poly.type
_entity_poly.pdbx_seq_one_letter_code
_entity_poly.pdbx_strand_id
1 'polypeptide(L)'
;MRRTRPSIARASALFALTLGLVGSPALVGGAWAQTVTRGPYLQKATPSSFVVRWRTDVATDSRVLYGTVQGSLGSSVTDGAVTTEHVVEVTGLAADTRYYYAIGTTSTVLAGDAPDYFVATHPTPGTPKTTRAWIIGDSGTANLFAQAVRDAYIAYNGATTTDLWLMLGDNAYSSGTDPEFQSAVFNTYPTLLRKIVLWPTLGNHDGASADSATQTGPYYDIFTLPKAAEAGGVPSGTEAYYSFDYG
;
A
#
# COMPACT_ATOMS: atom_id res chain seq x y z
N MET A 1 -34.43 -37.71 -91.06
CA MET A 1 -34.91 -38.56 -89.95
C MET A 1 -33.86 -38.58 -88.86
N ARG A 2 -34.19 -38.03 -87.69
CA ARG A 2 -33.32 -37.95 -86.51
C ARG A 2 -32.97 -39.35 -85.98
N ARG A 3 -31.69 -39.59 -85.66
CA ARG A 3 -31.18 -40.04 -84.35
C ARG A 3 -29.69 -40.37 -84.45
N THR A 4 -28.86 -39.42 -84.06
CA THR A 4 -27.47 -39.66 -83.64
C THR A 4 -27.41 -39.45 -82.13
N ARG A 5 -26.99 -40.50 -81.39
CA ARG A 5 -26.61 -40.41 -79.98
C ARG A 5 -25.08 -40.35 -79.91
N PRO A 6 -24.48 -39.37 -79.23
CA PRO A 6 -23.11 -39.51 -78.76
C PRO A 6 -23.08 -39.86 -77.27
N SER A 7 -22.07 -40.66 -76.94
CA SER A 7 -21.72 -41.23 -75.65
C SER A 7 -21.28 -40.18 -74.61
N ILE A 8 -21.67 -40.43 -73.36
CA ILE A 8 -21.20 -39.71 -72.17
C ILE A 8 -19.79 -40.19 -71.83
N ALA A 9 -18.80 -39.30 -71.92
CA ALA A 9 -17.47 -39.51 -71.34
C ALA A 9 -17.46 -39.00 -69.89
N ARG A 10 -17.00 -39.85 -68.97
CA ARG A 10 -16.80 -39.52 -67.55
C ARG A 10 -15.53 -38.67 -67.40
N ALA A 11 -15.68 -37.45 -66.89
CA ALA A 11 -14.56 -36.64 -66.40
C ALA A 11 -14.48 -36.77 -64.88
N SER A 12 -13.37 -37.34 -64.39
CA SER A 12 -13.02 -37.39 -62.98
C SER A 12 -12.55 -36.02 -62.52
N ALA A 13 -13.33 -35.32 -61.70
CA ALA A 13 -12.91 -34.10 -61.03
C ALA A 13 -12.19 -34.45 -59.72
N LEU A 14 -10.89 -34.14 -59.64
CA LEU A 14 -10.14 -34.12 -58.39
C LEU A 14 -10.73 -33.03 -57.48
N PHE A 15 -11.24 -33.45 -56.31
CA PHE A 15 -11.63 -32.53 -55.23
C PHE A 15 -10.36 -32.11 -54.48
N ALA A 16 -9.91 -30.88 -54.68
CA ALA A 16 -8.88 -30.27 -53.86
C ALA A 16 -9.50 -29.91 -52.50
N LEU A 17 -9.15 -30.64 -51.45
CA LEU A 17 -9.53 -30.35 -50.07
C LEU A 17 -8.68 -29.16 -49.57
N THR A 18 -9.20 -27.95 -49.65
CA THR A 18 -8.63 -26.80 -48.95
C THR A 18 -8.92 -26.95 -47.47
N LEU A 19 -7.89 -27.32 -46.70
CA LEU A 19 -7.93 -27.36 -45.24
C LEU A 19 -8.02 -25.91 -44.73
N GLY A 20 -9.24 -25.46 -44.47
CA GLY A 20 -9.48 -24.17 -43.83
C GLY A 20 -8.93 -24.19 -42.40
N LEU A 21 -7.89 -23.41 -42.16
CA LEU A 21 -7.36 -23.15 -40.82
C LEU A 21 -8.43 -22.36 -40.05
N VAL A 22 -9.26 -23.04 -39.27
CA VAL A 22 -10.17 -22.38 -38.32
C VAL A 22 -9.30 -21.87 -37.18
N GLY A 23 -8.87 -20.61 -37.30
CA GLY A 23 -8.22 -19.91 -36.19
C GLY A 23 -9.20 -19.85 -35.03
N SER A 24 -8.90 -20.55 -33.94
CA SER A 24 -9.59 -20.37 -32.68
C SER A 24 -9.47 -18.90 -32.29
N PRO A 25 -10.57 -18.19 -32.00
CA PRO A 25 -10.45 -16.85 -31.42
C PRO A 25 -9.73 -17.03 -30.09
N ALA A 26 -8.51 -16.52 -30.00
CA ALA A 26 -7.85 -16.35 -28.71
C ALA A 26 -8.82 -15.52 -27.85
N LEU A 27 -9.29 -16.12 -26.76
CA LEU A 27 -9.97 -15.36 -25.72
C LEU A 27 -8.94 -14.37 -25.20
N VAL A 28 -9.02 -13.13 -25.67
CA VAL A 28 -8.34 -12.00 -25.03
C VAL A 28 -9.01 -11.86 -23.68
N GLY A 29 -8.48 -12.54 -22.67
CA GLY A 29 -8.84 -12.28 -21.28
C GLY A 29 -8.59 -10.80 -21.05
N GLY A 30 -9.63 -10.05 -20.70
CA GLY A 30 -9.49 -8.65 -20.35
C GLY A 30 -8.47 -8.55 -19.22
N ALA A 31 -7.35 -7.87 -19.47
CA ALA A 31 -6.42 -7.51 -18.42
C ALA A 31 -7.15 -6.50 -17.53
N TRP A 32 -7.61 -6.94 -16.36
CA TRP A 32 -8.07 -6.02 -15.33
C TRP A 32 -6.87 -5.19 -14.89
N ALA A 33 -7.02 -3.87 -14.88
CA ALA A 33 -6.00 -3.00 -14.29
C ALA A 33 -5.89 -3.35 -12.81
N GLN A 34 -4.67 -3.61 -12.34
CA GLN A 34 -4.39 -3.82 -10.93
C GLN A 34 -4.85 -2.62 -10.11
N THR A 35 -5.51 -2.86 -8.97
CA THR A 35 -6.04 -1.80 -8.12
C THR A 35 -5.43 -1.85 -6.72
N VAL A 36 -5.29 -0.67 -6.11
CA VAL A 36 -4.89 -0.53 -4.70
C VAL A 36 -6.14 -0.69 -3.83
N THR A 37 -6.21 -1.77 -3.07
CA THR A 37 -7.33 -2.10 -2.18
C THR A 37 -7.13 -1.57 -0.76
N ARG A 38 -5.88 -1.29 -0.38
CA ARG A 38 -5.51 -0.54 0.83
C ARG A 38 -4.45 0.49 0.45
N GLY A 39 -4.82 1.76 0.57
CA GLY A 39 -3.98 2.89 0.17
C GLY A 39 -2.63 2.91 0.90
N PRO A 40 -1.64 3.68 0.39
CA PRO A 40 -0.34 3.70 1.01
C PRO A 40 -0.42 4.26 2.43
N TYR A 41 0.30 3.62 3.35
CA TYR A 41 0.46 4.08 4.72
C TYR A 41 1.93 4.00 5.13
N LEU A 42 2.35 5.00 5.91
CA LEU A 42 3.74 5.25 6.26
C LEU A 42 4.07 4.74 7.66
N GLN A 43 5.21 4.09 7.81
CA GLN A 43 5.69 3.50 9.06
C GLN A 43 7.20 3.62 9.19
N LYS A 44 7.70 3.43 10.43
CA LYS A 44 9.14 3.23 10.72
C LYS A 44 10.03 4.27 10.03
N ALA A 45 9.63 5.54 10.06
CA ALA A 45 10.47 6.62 9.55
C ALA A 45 11.62 6.90 10.51
N THR A 46 12.75 7.29 9.94
CA THR A 46 14.00 7.59 10.62
C THR A 46 14.58 8.86 9.99
N PRO A 47 15.75 9.35 10.45
CA PRO A 47 16.44 10.43 9.76
C PRO A 47 16.85 10.11 8.32
N SER A 48 16.93 8.84 7.94
CA SER A 48 17.45 8.44 6.62
C SER A 48 16.61 7.39 5.89
N SER A 49 15.44 7.02 6.43
CA SER A 49 14.57 6.03 5.82
C SER A 49 13.10 6.20 6.20
N PHE A 50 12.23 5.51 5.47
CA PHE A 50 10.85 5.22 5.87
C PHE A 50 10.37 3.93 5.21
N VAL A 51 9.34 3.32 5.79
CA VAL A 51 8.61 2.21 5.19
C VAL A 51 7.29 2.71 4.66
N VAL A 52 6.95 2.33 3.44
CA VAL A 52 5.61 2.49 2.86
C VAL A 52 5.02 1.13 2.55
N ARG A 53 3.75 0.97 2.91
CA ARG A 53 3.00 -0.26 2.71
C ARG A 53 1.71 0.01 1.97
N TRP A 54 1.23 -0.95 1.19
CA TRP A 54 -0.07 -0.90 0.51
C TRP A 54 -0.54 -2.32 0.18
N ARG A 55 -1.82 -2.46 -0.17
CA ARG A 55 -2.40 -3.72 -0.63
C ARG A 55 -2.96 -3.59 -2.04
N THR A 56 -2.80 -4.62 -2.86
CA THR A 56 -3.43 -4.73 -4.18
C THR A 56 -4.39 -5.91 -4.25
N ASP A 57 -5.28 -5.89 -5.25
CA ASP A 57 -6.22 -6.98 -5.54
C ASP A 57 -5.56 -8.19 -6.20
N VAL A 58 -4.48 -7.98 -6.95
CA VAL A 58 -3.69 -9.00 -7.63
C VAL A 58 -2.23 -8.87 -7.21
N ALA A 59 -1.57 -10.02 -7.03
CA ALA A 59 -0.18 -10.07 -6.61
C ALA A 59 0.77 -9.56 -7.70
N THR A 60 1.69 -8.66 -7.34
CA THR A 60 2.72 -8.13 -8.23
C THR A 60 4.02 -7.85 -7.49
N ASP A 61 5.06 -7.50 -8.24
CA ASP A 61 6.23 -6.82 -7.70
C ASP A 61 5.88 -5.41 -7.18
N SER A 62 6.83 -4.82 -6.47
CA SER A 62 6.65 -3.53 -5.78
C SER A 62 7.65 -2.50 -6.28
N ARG A 63 7.22 -1.26 -6.48
CA ARG A 63 8.09 -0.12 -6.77
C ARG A 63 7.63 1.12 -6.02
N VAL A 64 8.59 1.83 -5.45
CA VAL A 64 8.40 3.17 -4.89
C VAL A 64 9.24 4.14 -5.70
N LEU A 65 8.60 5.12 -6.35
CA LEU A 65 9.23 6.31 -6.90
C LEU A 65 9.28 7.38 -5.81
N TYR A 66 10.36 8.14 -5.71
CA TYR A 66 10.47 9.22 -4.73
C TYR A 66 11.38 10.37 -5.19
N GLY A 67 11.17 11.55 -4.60
CA GLY A 67 11.95 12.75 -4.86
C GLY A 67 11.56 13.91 -3.94
N THR A 68 12.38 14.95 -3.84
CA THR A 68 12.10 16.12 -2.99
C THR A 68 11.21 17.17 -3.67
N VAL A 69 10.96 17.01 -4.97
CA VAL A 69 10.13 17.90 -5.78
C VAL A 69 8.92 17.11 -6.29
N GLN A 70 7.73 17.57 -5.93
CA GLN A 70 6.48 17.00 -6.44
C GLN A 70 6.44 17.06 -7.97
N GLY A 71 5.98 15.99 -8.63
CA GLY A 71 5.99 15.88 -10.09
C GLY A 71 7.34 15.46 -10.67
N SER A 72 8.36 15.28 -9.84
CA SER A 72 9.73 14.93 -10.27
C SER A 72 10.34 13.85 -9.37
N LEU A 73 9.80 12.64 -9.48
CA LEU A 73 10.25 11.47 -8.72
C LEU A 73 11.39 10.75 -9.44
N GLY A 74 12.61 11.31 -9.35
CA GLY A 74 13.78 10.82 -10.07
C GLY A 74 14.45 9.58 -9.50
N SER A 75 14.10 9.16 -8.27
CA SER A 75 14.69 7.98 -7.61
C SER A 75 13.66 6.87 -7.46
N SER A 76 14.12 5.62 -7.33
CA SER A 76 13.22 4.50 -7.06
C SER A 76 13.85 3.35 -6.30
N VAL A 77 13.01 2.64 -5.53
CA VAL A 77 13.30 1.32 -4.93
C VAL A 77 12.33 0.31 -5.54
N THR A 78 12.83 -0.90 -5.81
CA THR A 78 12.03 -2.01 -6.33
C THR A 78 12.23 -3.24 -5.45
N ASP A 79 11.15 -3.96 -5.19
CA ASP A 79 11.17 -5.32 -4.62
C ASP A 79 10.50 -6.27 -5.62
N GLY A 80 11.22 -7.32 -6.03
CA GLY A 80 10.75 -8.30 -7.02
C GLY A 80 9.81 -9.37 -6.44
N ALA A 81 9.56 -9.40 -5.14
CA ALA A 81 8.62 -10.34 -4.53
C ALA A 81 7.19 -10.10 -5.06
N VAL A 82 6.55 -11.17 -5.55
CA VAL A 82 5.17 -11.12 -6.05
C VAL A 82 4.21 -11.36 -4.90
N THR A 83 3.52 -10.31 -4.47
CA THR A 83 2.66 -10.30 -3.27
C THR A 83 1.49 -9.35 -3.47
N THR A 84 0.43 -9.52 -2.67
CA THR A 84 -0.64 -8.52 -2.53
C THR A 84 -0.40 -7.57 -1.37
N GLU A 85 0.50 -7.92 -0.44
CA GLU A 85 0.90 -7.12 0.71
C GLU A 85 2.30 -6.58 0.46
N HIS A 86 2.38 -5.31 0.07
CA HIS A 86 3.63 -4.67 -0.31
C HIS A 86 4.23 -3.94 0.88
N VAL A 87 5.53 -4.15 1.12
CA VAL A 87 6.30 -3.50 2.19
C VAL A 87 7.63 -3.07 1.60
N VAL A 88 7.82 -1.77 1.40
CA VAL A 88 9.06 -1.24 0.81
C VAL A 88 9.69 -0.23 1.75
N GLU A 89 10.95 -0.47 2.09
CA GLU A 89 11.79 0.47 2.82
C GLU A 89 12.59 1.33 1.84
N VAL A 90 12.45 2.64 1.94
CA VAL A 90 13.27 3.62 1.20
C VAL A 90 14.35 4.12 2.14
N THR A 91 15.62 4.02 1.74
CA THR A 91 16.79 4.36 2.56
C THR A 91 17.70 5.39 1.88
N GLY A 92 18.72 5.87 2.60
CA GLY A 92 19.70 6.81 2.05
C GLY A 92 19.17 8.24 1.90
N LEU A 93 18.15 8.59 2.68
CA LEU A 93 17.49 9.90 2.65
C LEU A 93 18.21 10.92 3.53
N ALA A 94 18.01 12.20 3.24
CA ALA A 94 18.43 13.28 4.12
C ALA A 94 17.44 13.41 5.30
N ALA A 95 17.95 13.78 6.47
CA ALA A 95 17.14 14.06 7.66
C ALA A 95 16.30 15.32 7.49
N ASP A 96 15.21 15.42 8.26
CA ASP A 96 14.29 16.56 8.28
C ASP A 96 13.87 17.05 6.87
N THR A 97 13.66 16.10 5.96
CA THR A 97 13.43 16.40 4.54
C THR A 97 12.11 15.79 4.09
N ARG A 98 11.32 16.58 3.35
CA ARG A 98 10.11 16.11 2.70
C ARG A 98 10.46 15.38 1.39
N TYR A 99 9.95 14.17 1.25
CA TYR A 99 9.99 13.39 0.03
C TYR A 99 8.57 13.11 -0.46
N TYR A 100 8.28 13.48 -1.69
CA TYR A 100 7.10 13.01 -2.40
C TYR A 100 7.34 11.59 -2.91
N TYR A 101 6.27 10.81 -3.03
CA TYR A 101 6.39 9.43 -3.48
C TYR A 101 5.21 8.96 -4.32
N ALA A 102 5.44 7.89 -5.09
CA ALA A 102 4.42 7.10 -5.75
C ALA A 102 4.71 5.61 -5.60
N ILE A 103 3.66 4.82 -5.46
CA ILE A 103 3.71 3.37 -5.32
C ILE A 103 3.20 2.70 -6.59
N GLY A 104 3.67 1.49 -6.85
CA GLY A 104 3.16 0.66 -7.92
C GLY A 104 4.00 -0.58 -8.17
N THR A 105 4.07 -0.98 -9.43
CA THR A 105 4.90 -2.08 -9.94
C THR A 105 6.10 -1.54 -10.70
N THR A 106 7.00 -2.42 -11.17
CA THR A 106 8.04 -1.99 -12.12
C THR A 106 7.49 -1.42 -13.43
N SER A 107 6.28 -1.83 -13.84
CA SER A 107 5.66 -1.44 -15.11
C SER A 107 4.68 -0.26 -14.99
N THR A 108 4.12 0.00 -13.81
CA THR A 108 2.96 0.90 -13.68
C THR A 108 2.92 1.58 -12.31
N VAL A 109 2.69 2.89 -12.30
CA VAL A 109 2.35 3.63 -11.08
C VAL A 109 0.88 3.41 -10.76
N LEU A 110 0.58 2.99 -9.53
CA LEU A 110 -0.78 2.69 -9.08
C LEU A 110 -1.41 3.84 -8.27
N ALA A 111 -0.61 4.54 -7.45
CA ALA A 111 -1.05 5.71 -6.69
C ALA A 111 0.15 6.58 -6.28
N GLY A 112 0.02 7.90 -6.26
CA GLY A 112 1.11 8.77 -5.82
C GLY A 112 1.17 10.15 -6.44
N ASP A 113 2.22 10.88 -6.05
CA ASP A 113 2.68 12.17 -6.62
C ASP A 113 1.67 13.34 -6.57
N ALA A 114 0.56 13.16 -5.86
CA ALA A 114 -0.32 14.27 -5.46
C ALA A 114 0.24 14.99 -4.21
N PRO A 115 -0.22 16.23 -3.89
CA PRO A 115 0.41 17.07 -2.86
C PRO A 115 0.41 16.47 -1.45
N ASP A 116 -0.40 15.44 -1.22
CA ASP A 116 -0.53 14.74 0.04
C ASP A 116 0.03 13.31 -0.01
N TYR A 117 0.85 12.97 -1.00
CA TYR A 117 1.69 11.76 -1.01
C TYR A 117 3.13 12.18 -0.74
N PHE A 118 3.43 12.39 0.54
CA PHE A 118 4.78 12.73 0.97
C PHE A 118 5.09 12.11 2.32
N VAL A 119 6.35 12.03 2.68
CA VAL A 119 6.80 11.72 4.03
C VAL A 119 7.86 12.74 4.42
N ALA A 120 7.89 13.13 5.69
CA ALA A 120 9.00 13.87 6.25
C ALA A 120 9.89 12.88 7.01
N THR A 121 11.16 12.76 6.63
CA THR A 121 12.13 12.02 7.43
C THR A 121 12.30 12.72 8.78
N HIS A 122 12.63 11.94 9.81
CA HIS A 122 12.79 12.50 11.15
C HIS A 122 13.99 13.45 11.18
N PRO A 123 14.02 14.44 12.10
CA PRO A 123 15.24 15.17 12.39
C PRO A 123 16.28 14.24 13.00
N THR A 124 17.56 14.59 12.86
CA THR A 124 18.63 13.91 13.59
C THR A 124 18.36 13.99 15.10
N PRO A 125 18.45 12.88 15.87
CA PRO A 125 18.22 12.89 17.31
C PRO A 125 19.05 13.95 18.04
N GLY A 126 18.41 14.66 18.97
CA GLY A 126 18.98 15.81 19.68
C GLY A 126 18.87 17.16 18.94
N THR A 127 18.19 17.23 17.79
CA THR A 127 17.97 18.46 17.03
C THR A 127 16.70 19.17 17.53
N PRO A 128 16.80 20.39 18.11
CA PRO A 128 15.62 21.13 18.53
C PRO A 128 14.72 21.45 17.33
N LYS A 129 13.51 20.89 17.33
CA LYS A 129 12.49 21.14 16.31
C LYS A 129 11.12 21.31 16.96
N THR A 130 10.39 22.34 16.55
CA THR A 130 8.97 22.45 16.87
C THR A 130 8.24 21.23 16.31
N THR A 131 7.69 20.41 17.18
CA THR A 131 7.08 19.13 16.82
C THR A 131 5.59 19.16 17.08
N ARG A 132 4.81 18.70 16.11
CA ARG A 132 3.36 18.51 16.24
C ARG A 132 3.00 17.04 16.15
N ALA A 133 2.60 16.47 17.28
CA ALA A 133 2.06 15.13 17.35
C ALA A 133 0.53 15.12 17.33
N TRP A 134 -0.07 14.17 16.62
CA TRP A 134 -1.45 13.76 16.80
C TRP A 134 -1.49 12.46 17.60
N ILE A 135 -2.19 12.47 18.72
CA ILE A 135 -2.23 11.35 19.66
C ILE A 135 -3.69 11.00 19.88
N ILE A 136 -4.10 9.80 19.52
CA ILE A 136 -5.47 9.30 19.65
C ILE A 136 -5.46 7.87 20.17
N GLY A 137 -6.49 7.45 20.89
CA GLY A 137 -6.76 6.06 21.26
C GLY A 137 -8.25 5.80 21.07
N ASP A 138 -8.67 4.53 21.12
CA ASP A 138 -10.08 4.14 21.06
C ASP A 138 -10.79 4.64 19.78
N SER A 139 -10.03 4.83 18.70
CA SER A 139 -10.51 5.42 17.46
C SER A 139 -11.24 4.41 16.55
N GLY A 140 -11.24 3.13 16.93
CA GLY A 140 -11.54 2.02 16.03
C GLY A 140 -13.00 1.83 15.61
N THR A 141 -13.90 2.78 15.91
CA THR A 141 -15.35 2.56 15.78
C THR A 141 -15.86 2.60 14.34
N ALA A 142 -15.04 3.09 13.40
CA ALA A 142 -15.34 3.21 11.97
C ALA A 142 -16.66 3.94 11.65
N ASN A 143 -17.13 4.80 12.55
CA ASN A 143 -18.41 5.49 12.44
C ASN A 143 -18.24 7.01 12.26
N LEU A 144 -19.35 7.73 12.23
CA LEU A 144 -19.36 9.18 12.06
C LEU A 144 -18.69 9.94 13.22
N PHE A 145 -18.63 9.38 14.42
CA PHE A 145 -17.93 10.01 15.55
C PHE A 145 -16.41 9.90 15.40
N ALA A 146 -15.88 8.75 14.98
CA ALA A 146 -14.45 8.62 14.63
C ALA A 146 -14.07 9.57 13.48
N GLN A 147 -14.92 9.69 12.47
CA GLN A 147 -14.75 10.65 11.38
C GLN A 147 -14.80 12.11 11.87
N ALA A 148 -15.69 12.44 12.81
CA ALA A 148 -15.75 13.78 13.39
C ALA A 148 -14.47 14.16 14.16
N VAL A 149 -13.85 13.21 14.88
CA VAL A 149 -12.55 13.44 15.55
C VAL A 149 -11.45 13.71 14.52
N ARG A 150 -11.39 12.91 13.44
CA ARG A 150 -10.47 13.14 12.31
C ARG A 150 -10.66 14.54 11.73
N ASP A 151 -11.90 14.90 11.42
CA ASP A 151 -12.21 16.15 10.72
C ASP A 151 -11.93 17.37 11.60
N ALA A 152 -12.22 17.28 12.90
CA ALA A 152 -11.84 18.30 13.87
C ALA A 152 -10.31 18.49 13.93
N TYR A 153 -9.54 17.40 13.92
CA TYR A 153 -8.09 17.48 13.86
C TYR A 153 -7.59 18.13 12.56
N ILE A 154 -8.10 17.71 11.40
CA ILE A 154 -7.74 18.27 10.10
C ILE A 154 -8.04 19.78 10.07
N ALA A 155 -9.21 20.19 10.54
CA ALA A 155 -9.61 21.59 10.59
C ALA A 155 -8.70 22.42 11.52
N TYR A 156 -8.38 21.89 12.70
CA TYR A 156 -7.46 22.54 13.65
C TYR A 156 -6.04 22.65 13.10
N ASN A 157 -5.56 21.60 12.43
CA ASN A 157 -4.19 21.52 11.95
C ASN A 157 -3.96 22.37 10.69
N GLY A 158 -4.98 22.49 9.83
CA GLY A 158 -4.93 23.28 8.60
C GLY A 158 -3.80 22.83 7.68
N ALA A 159 -2.98 23.79 7.24
CA ALA A 159 -1.82 23.53 6.38
C ALA A 159 -0.54 23.14 7.15
N THR A 160 -0.59 23.09 8.49
CA THR A 160 0.56 22.71 9.31
C THR A 160 0.91 21.24 9.07
N THR A 161 2.20 20.90 9.07
CA THR A 161 2.61 19.50 8.99
C THR A 161 2.41 18.82 10.35
N THR A 162 1.84 17.63 10.34
CA THR A 162 1.85 16.73 11.49
C THR A 162 3.09 15.87 11.40
N ASP A 163 3.93 15.96 12.43
CA ASP A 163 5.22 15.30 12.49
C ASP A 163 5.12 13.83 12.95
N LEU A 164 4.22 13.57 13.89
CA LEU A 164 4.03 12.27 14.52
C LEU A 164 2.55 11.93 14.63
N TRP A 165 2.20 10.67 14.41
CA TRP A 165 0.89 10.13 14.77
C TRP A 165 1.03 8.91 15.66
N LEU A 166 0.63 9.05 16.93
CA LEU A 166 0.54 7.95 17.87
C LEU A 166 -0.93 7.47 17.95
N MET A 167 -1.15 6.19 17.69
CA MET A 167 -2.47 5.56 17.80
C MET A 167 -2.43 4.53 18.93
N LEU A 168 -3.06 4.86 20.06
CA LEU A 168 -2.80 4.28 21.37
C LEU A 168 -3.65 3.04 21.68
N GLY A 169 -3.91 2.20 20.66
CA GLY A 169 -4.67 0.97 20.81
C GLY A 169 -6.18 1.16 20.66
N ASP A 170 -6.85 0.02 20.53
CA ASP A 170 -8.27 -0.07 20.15
C ASP A 170 -8.52 0.67 18.83
N ASN A 171 -7.62 0.36 17.90
CA ASN A 171 -7.54 0.93 16.56
C ASN A 171 -8.63 0.37 15.64
N ALA A 172 -9.15 -0.82 15.95
CA ALA A 172 -10.23 -1.48 15.21
C ALA A 172 -11.17 -2.26 16.15
N TYR A 173 -12.41 -1.79 16.28
CA TYR A 173 -13.45 -2.52 17.00
C TYR A 173 -14.20 -3.51 16.09
N SER A 174 -14.70 -4.63 16.61
CA SER A 174 -14.65 -5.06 18.02
C SER A 174 -13.57 -6.09 18.32
N SER A 175 -12.97 -6.73 17.31
CA SER A 175 -12.03 -7.83 17.51
C SER A 175 -10.71 -7.69 16.75
N GLY A 176 -10.41 -6.50 16.20
CA GLY A 176 -9.14 -6.24 15.53
C GLY A 176 -8.95 -7.03 14.23
N THR A 177 -10.03 -7.48 13.58
CA THR A 177 -9.91 -8.27 12.34
C THR A 177 -9.41 -7.41 11.18
N ASP A 178 -8.83 -8.03 10.14
CA ASP A 178 -8.37 -7.28 8.96
C ASP A 178 -9.46 -6.40 8.31
N PRO A 179 -10.73 -6.85 8.15
CA PRO A 179 -11.81 -5.98 7.68
C PRO A 179 -12.15 -4.83 8.63
N GLU A 180 -12.04 -5.04 9.95
CA GLU A 180 -12.27 -3.98 10.94
C GLU A 180 -11.16 -2.93 10.84
N PHE A 181 -9.89 -3.33 10.70
CA PHE A 181 -8.79 -2.40 10.42
C PHE A 181 -8.97 -1.67 9.08
N GLN A 182 -9.43 -2.37 8.03
CA GLN A 182 -9.75 -1.76 6.75
C GLN A 182 -10.75 -0.61 6.92
N SER A 183 -11.82 -0.83 7.67
CA SER A 183 -12.85 0.19 7.91
C SER A 183 -12.36 1.30 8.84
N ALA A 184 -11.83 0.92 10.00
CA ALA A 184 -11.53 1.81 11.11
C ALA A 184 -10.28 2.66 10.91
N VAL A 185 -9.26 2.11 10.23
CA VAL A 185 -7.99 2.79 10.01
C VAL A 185 -7.88 3.26 8.56
N PHE A 186 -7.89 2.31 7.62
CA PHE A 186 -7.50 2.61 6.24
C PHE A 186 -8.56 3.41 5.45
N ASN A 187 -9.84 3.11 5.65
CA ASN A 187 -10.94 3.84 5.02
C ASN A 187 -11.25 5.15 5.77
N THR A 188 -10.99 5.21 7.07
CA THR A 188 -11.25 6.40 7.89
C THR A 188 -10.16 7.45 7.72
N TYR A 189 -8.90 7.08 7.57
CA TYR A 189 -7.79 8.05 7.54
C TYR A 189 -6.94 8.05 6.25
N PRO A 190 -7.49 7.83 5.04
CA PRO A 190 -6.70 7.55 3.84
C PRO A 190 -5.78 8.70 3.42
N THR A 191 -6.12 9.95 3.76
CA THR A 191 -5.30 11.14 3.43
C THR A 191 -4.24 11.43 4.47
N LEU A 192 -4.42 10.98 5.72
CA LEU A 192 -3.46 11.15 6.80
C LEU A 192 -2.40 10.05 6.75
N LEU A 193 -2.82 8.81 6.50
CA LEU A 193 -1.92 7.64 6.41
C LEU A 193 -0.85 7.78 5.33
N ARG A 194 -1.17 8.44 4.22
CA ARG A 194 -0.23 8.68 3.11
C ARG A 194 0.70 9.89 3.31
N LYS A 195 0.58 10.61 4.43
CA LYS A 195 1.43 11.77 4.72
C LYS A 195 1.97 11.92 6.14
N ILE A 196 1.52 11.07 7.05
CA ILE A 196 1.95 11.06 8.45
C ILE A 196 2.37 9.65 8.80
N VAL A 197 3.53 9.52 9.42
CA VAL A 197 4.07 8.23 9.88
C VAL A 197 3.24 7.78 11.08
N LEU A 198 2.60 6.62 10.96
CA LEU A 198 1.74 6.04 11.98
C LEU A 198 2.56 5.13 12.90
N TRP A 199 2.45 5.39 14.20
CA TRP A 199 3.02 4.61 15.29
C TRP A 199 1.87 4.07 16.16
N PRO A 200 1.34 2.88 15.83
CA PRO A 200 0.24 2.29 16.57
C PRO A 200 0.76 1.47 17.76
N THR A 201 -0.03 1.37 18.82
CA THR A 201 0.09 0.33 19.86
C THR A 201 -1.10 -0.61 19.76
N LEU A 202 -0.96 -1.82 20.30
CA LEU A 202 -2.03 -2.81 20.33
C LEU A 202 -2.93 -2.58 21.56
N GLY A 203 -4.23 -2.45 21.35
CA GLY A 203 -5.25 -2.46 22.41
C GLY A 203 -5.89 -3.83 22.61
N ASN A 204 -6.76 -3.97 23.60
CA ASN A 204 -7.42 -5.25 23.88
C ASN A 204 -8.42 -5.65 22.79
N HIS A 205 -9.05 -4.69 22.11
CA HIS A 205 -9.92 -5.00 20.98
C HIS A 205 -9.13 -5.40 19.74
N ASP A 206 -7.96 -4.80 19.52
CA ASP A 206 -7.05 -5.20 18.44
C ASP A 206 -6.52 -6.63 18.65
N GLY A 207 -6.22 -6.98 19.91
CA GLY A 207 -5.64 -8.25 20.32
C GLY A 207 -6.61 -9.44 20.34
N ALA A 208 -7.91 -9.26 20.09
CA ALA A 208 -8.84 -10.38 20.08
C ALA A 208 -8.61 -11.35 18.89
N SER A 209 -7.97 -10.87 17.81
CA SER A 209 -7.58 -11.67 16.65
C SER A 209 -6.08 -11.68 16.37
N ALA A 210 -5.27 -11.16 17.30
CA ALA A 210 -3.82 -11.12 17.21
C ALA A 210 -3.15 -11.65 18.48
N ASP A 211 -1.97 -12.25 18.35
CA ASP A 211 -1.21 -12.82 19.47
C ASP A 211 0.15 -12.12 19.56
N SER A 212 0.41 -11.49 20.70
CA SER A 212 1.63 -10.72 20.95
C SER A 212 2.84 -11.57 21.35
N ALA A 213 2.62 -12.80 21.83
CA ALA A 213 3.70 -13.73 22.12
C ALA A 213 4.27 -14.32 20.82
N THR A 214 3.41 -14.62 19.85
CA THR A 214 3.84 -15.14 18.54
C THR A 214 4.01 -14.04 17.48
N GLN A 215 3.54 -12.81 17.73
CA GLN A 215 3.52 -11.70 16.78
C GLN A 215 2.78 -12.07 15.48
N THR A 216 1.59 -12.63 15.62
CA THR A 216 0.77 -13.10 14.49
C THR A 216 -0.63 -12.51 14.53
N GLY A 217 -1.27 -12.41 13.36
CA GLY A 217 -2.63 -11.93 13.22
C GLY A 217 -2.69 -10.49 12.71
N PRO A 218 -3.90 -9.94 12.47
CA PRO A 218 -4.08 -8.76 11.62
C PRO A 218 -3.24 -7.56 12.03
N TYR A 219 -3.11 -7.25 13.32
CA TYR A 219 -2.27 -6.15 13.79
C TYR A 219 -0.80 -6.29 13.35
N TYR A 220 -0.22 -7.48 13.51
CA TYR A 220 1.17 -7.76 13.13
C TYR A 220 1.33 -7.96 11.62
N ASP A 221 0.28 -8.44 10.94
CA ASP A 221 0.30 -8.60 9.49
C ASP A 221 0.28 -7.25 8.78
N ILE A 222 -0.33 -6.21 9.35
CA ILE A 222 -0.56 -4.91 8.69
C ILE A 222 0.42 -3.82 9.14
N PHE A 223 1.14 -3.98 10.26
CA PHE A 223 2.09 -2.99 10.73
C PHE A 223 3.53 -3.51 10.76
N THR A 224 4.49 -2.63 10.47
CA THR A 224 5.93 -2.88 10.57
C THR A 224 6.48 -1.97 11.65
N LEU A 225 6.88 -2.55 12.78
CA LEU A 225 7.27 -1.82 13.98
C LEU A 225 8.73 -2.14 14.34
N PRO A 226 9.48 -1.19 14.93
CA PRO A 226 10.88 -1.43 15.25
C PRO A 226 11.01 -2.40 16.42
N LYS A 227 11.75 -3.49 16.26
CA LYS A 227 12.04 -4.45 17.34
C LYS A 227 13.53 -4.53 17.68
N ALA A 228 14.39 -4.07 16.79
CA ALA A 228 15.83 -4.03 16.93
C ALA A 228 16.38 -2.59 17.02
N ALA A 229 15.56 -1.63 17.47
CA ALA A 229 15.89 -0.21 17.51
C ALA A 229 16.22 0.38 16.13
N GLU A 230 15.57 -0.12 15.07
CA GLU A 230 15.78 0.31 13.68
C GLU A 230 15.43 1.79 13.48
N ALA A 231 14.57 2.35 14.34
CA ALA A 231 14.19 3.75 14.36
C ALA A 231 14.76 4.52 15.56
N GLY A 232 15.85 4.02 16.17
CA GLY A 232 16.40 4.57 17.41
C GLY A 232 15.79 3.94 18.66
N GLY A 233 16.06 4.55 19.82
CA GLY A 233 15.61 4.05 21.12
C GLY A 233 16.30 2.75 21.59
N VAL A 234 15.59 1.96 22.37
CA VAL A 234 16.04 0.69 23.00
C VAL A 234 15.41 -0.51 22.27
N PRO A 235 16.20 -1.53 21.88
CA PRO A 235 15.67 -2.72 21.23
C PRO A 235 14.80 -3.54 22.19
N SER A 236 13.58 -3.86 21.74
CA SER A 236 12.60 -4.66 22.50
C SER A 236 12.65 -6.15 22.17
N GLY A 237 13.15 -6.53 20.99
CA GLY A 237 13.11 -7.89 20.46
C GLY A 237 11.72 -8.34 19.97
N THR A 238 10.72 -7.47 20.02
CA THR A 238 9.34 -7.75 19.60
C THR A 238 8.64 -6.51 19.04
N GLU A 239 7.67 -6.69 18.15
CA GLU A 239 6.78 -5.62 17.66
C GLU A 239 5.64 -5.31 18.66
N ALA A 240 5.43 -6.15 19.68
CA ALA A 240 4.36 -5.98 20.68
C ALA A 240 4.54 -4.73 21.56
N TYR A 241 5.78 -4.29 21.73
CA TYR A 241 6.15 -3.03 22.36
C TYR A 241 7.49 -2.60 21.77
N TYR A 242 7.67 -1.30 21.59
CA TYR A 242 8.83 -0.75 20.90
C TYR A 242 9.17 0.65 21.37
N SER A 243 10.32 1.15 20.92
CA SER A 243 10.71 2.54 21.07
C SER A 243 11.33 3.05 19.79
N PHE A 244 11.37 4.37 19.63
CA PHE A 244 11.96 5.07 18.49
C PHE A 244 12.34 6.49 18.93
N ASP A 245 13.21 7.13 18.15
CA ASP A 245 13.60 8.52 18.35
C ASP A 245 12.89 9.45 17.36
N TYR A 246 12.46 10.62 17.85
CA TYR A 246 11.99 11.73 17.01
C TYR A 246 12.57 13.04 17.52
N GLY A 247 13.58 13.56 16.82
CA GLY A 247 14.25 14.81 17.18
C GLY A 247 15.15 14.73 18.40
#